data_AF-A0A6P5TR04-F1
#
_entry.id   AF-A0A6P5TR04-F1
#
_cell.length_a   1.000
_cell.length_b   1.000
_cell.length_c   1.000
_cell.angle_alpha   90.00
_cell.angle_beta   90.00
_cell.angle_gamma   90.00
#
_symmetry.space_group_name_H-M   'P 1'
#
loop_
_entity.id
_entity.type
_entity.pdbx_description
1 polymer ?
#
loop_
_entity_poly.entity_id
_entity_poly.type
_entity_poly.pdbx_seq_one_letter_code
_entity_poly.pdbx_strand_id
1 'polypeptide(L)'
;MINSIGLEKHMEVLNKFTHGKQQKVSKTEYKEAVSDIILGMAAGLKRDPIVILRIDGEDLDKFINGPIFEPEMVATYSEIKSADGSGTLRDYIAKALEKLTVEQGMPPSSDSWVISNIVEPALESCTGHDLDEPVSQGNFIEEFKKVAESVAQRLKEQPVNVAHSETYFDGSGIKRLLSNKFELDKSLNAAVENEPKDHSGKLSKEYLRVALDVVAPTAGLASLGVVEQMDKVVRDAFNLMNEDDGKLLKEDEFKKILTEILGSIMLHLEGIPISVCSNSVVHEPLSSSCTLLQPSS
;
A
#
# COMPACT_ATOMS: atom_id res chain seq x y z
N MET A 1 -21.88 -10.58 9.79
CA MET A 1 -21.78 -9.27 9.10
C MET A 1 -20.67 -9.23 8.03
N ILE A 2 -19.52 -9.89 8.24
CA ILE A 2 -18.39 -9.89 7.28
C ILE A 2 -18.72 -10.58 5.93
N ASN A 3 -19.57 -11.62 5.93
CA ASN A 3 -19.99 -12.30 4.69
C ASN A 3 -20.94 -11.48 3.78
N SER A 4 -21.48 -10.36 4.25
CA SER A 4 -22.43 -9.55 3.44
C SER A 4 -21.69 -8.66 2.44
N ILE A 5 -20.55 -8.09 2.85
CA ILE A 5 -19.79 -7.09 2.07
C ILE A 5 -19.10 -7.74 0.86
N GLY A 6 -18.57 -8.96 1.02
CA GLY A 6 -17.94 -9.70 -0.07
C GLY A 6 -18.94 -10.15 -1.14
N LEU A 7 -20.16 -10.54 -0.73
CA LEU A 7 -21.23 -10.93 -1.64
C LEU A 7 -21.75 -9.72 -2.45
N GLU A 8 -21.84 -8.56 -1.80
CA GLU A 8 -22.29 -7.30 -2.42
C GLU A 8 -21.34 -6.87 -3.54
N LYS A 9 -20.02 -6.85 -3.26
CA LYS A 9 -19.00 -6.54 -4.28
C LYS A 9 -19.01 -7.55 -5.42
N HIS A 10 -19.15 -8.84 -5.13
CA HIS A 10 -19.24 -9.87 -6.16
C HIS A 10 -20.47 -9.67 -7.05
N MET A 11 -21.62 -9.35 -6.46
CA MET A 11 -22.87 -9.12 -7.19
C MET A 11 -22.83 -7.81 -7.99
N GLU A 12 -22.19 -6.76 -7.48
CA GLU A 12 -21.98 -5.49 -8.19
C GLU A 12 -21.10 -5.69 -9.43
N VAL A 13 -20.00 -6.42 -9.27
CA VAL A 13 -19.10 -6.79 -10.37
C VAL A 13 -19.84 -7.64 -11.40
N LEU A 14 -20.63 -8.63 -10.97
CA LEU A 14 -21.46 -9.43 -11.86
C LEU A 14 -22.55 -8.60 -12.57
N ASN A 15 -23.16 -7.63 -11.88
CA ASN A 15 -24.16 -6.73 -12.46
C ASN A 15 -23.56 -5.79 -13.49
N LYS A 16 -22.34 -5.29 -13.26
CA LYS A 16 -21.58 -4.53 -14.26
C LYS A 16 -21.27 -5.37 -15.49
N PHE A 17 -20.92 -6.65 -15.31
CA PHE A 17 -20.66 -7.56 -16.43
C PHE A 17 -21.91 -7.98 -17.22
N THR A 18 -23.06 -8.02 -16.57
CA THR A 18 -24.32 -8.51 -17.17
C THR A 18 -25.27 -7.37 -17.56
N HIS A 19 -24.85 -6.11 -17.39
CA HIS A 19 -25.66 -4.91 -17.55
C HIS A 19 -27.02 -5.01 -16.81
N GLY A 20 -27.06 -5.76 -15.70
CA GLY A 20 -28.27 -6.06 -14.94
C GLY A 20 -29.34 -6.88 -15.67
N LYS A 21 -29.04 -7.50 -16.82
CA LYS A 21 -30.04 -8.09 -17.72
C LYS A 21 -30.01 -9.61 -17.86
N GLN A 22 -28.89 -10.29 -17.64
CA GLN A 22 -28.80 -11.75 -17.86
C GLN A 22 -27.90 -12.48 -16.87
N GLN A 23 -28.33 -13.67 -16.43
CA GLN A 23 -27.52 -14.60 -15.63
C GLN A 23 -26.39 -15.30 -16.42
N LYS A 24 -26.30 -15.04 -17.73
CA LYS A 24 -25.31 -15.63 -18.65
C LYS A 24 -24.71 -14.51 -19.51
N VAL A 25 -23.39 -14.55 -19.68
CA VAL A 25 -22.61 -13.60 -20.48
C VAL A 25 -22.27 -14.25 -21.83
N SER A 26 -22.39 -13.52 -22.94
CA SER A 26 -21.98 -14.04 -24.25
C SER A 26 -20.47 -14.23 -24.35
N LYS A 27 -20.01 -15.07 -25.29
CA LYS A 27 -18.57 -15.30 -25.50
C LYS A 27 -17.82 -14.01 -25.88
N THR A 28 -18.49 -13.09 -26.58
CA THR A 28 -17.95 -11.79 -26.98
C THR A 28 -17.84 -10.86 -25.79
N GLU A 29 -18.89 -10.70 -24.99
CA GLU A 29 -18.87 -9.87 -23.78
C GLU A 29 -17.85 -10.37 -22.75
N TYR A 30 -17.74 -11.70 -22.57
CA TYR A 30 -16.74 -12.29 -21.70
C TYR A 30 -15.31 -11.99 -22.19
N LYS A 31 -15.07 -12.11 -23.50
CA LYS A 31 -13.76 -11.82 -24.09
C LYS A 31 -13.39 -10.34 -23.90
N GLU A 32 -14.33 -9.43 -24.13
CA GLU A 32 -14.13 -7.99 -23.93
C GLU A 32 -13.84 -7.69 -22.45
N ALA A 33 -14.66 -8.20 -21.54
CA ALA A 33 -14.46 -8.03 -20.10
C ALA A 33 -13.08 -8.51 -19.62
N VAL A 34 -12.66 -9.71 -20.04
CA VAL A 34 -11.32 -10.24 -19.68
C VAL A 34 -10.22 -9.39 -20.31
N SER A 35 -10.40 -8.93 -21.55
CA SER A 35 -9.45 -8.04 -22.22
C SER A 35 -9.29 -6.72 -21.45
N ASP A 36 -10.39 -6.11 -21.03
CA ASP A 36 -10.38 -4.85 -20.28
C ASP A 36 -9.74 -5.03 -18.89
N ILE A 37 -10.00 -6.16 -18.22
CA ILE A 37 -9.35 -6.49 -16.94
C ILE A 37 -7.84 -6.60 -17.14
N ILE A 38 -7.38 -7.39 -18.11
CA ILE A 38 -5.94 -7.59 -18.37
C ILE A 38 -5.28 -6.27 -18.75
N LEU A 39 -5.94 -5.45 -19.58
CA LEU A 39 -5.43 -4.15 -19.99
C LEU A 39 -5.35 -3.20 -18.78
N GLY A 40 -6.35 -3.23 -17.90
CA GLY A 40 -6.36 -2.50 -16.64
C GLY A 40 -5.23 -2.93 -15.71
N MET A 41 -4.99 -4.24 -15.57
CA MET A 41 -3.86 -4.78 -14.80
C MET A 41 -2.52 -4.34 -15.40
N ALA A 42 -2.37 -4.41 -16.72
CA ALA A 42 -1.14 -3.98 -17.41
C ALA A 42 -0.89 -2.47 -17.25
N ALA A 43 -1.93 -1.65 -17.34
CA ALA A 43 -1.84 -0.22 -17.08
C ALA A 43 -1.48 0.08 -15.61
N GLY A 44 -2.07 -0.67 -14.67
CA GLY A 44 -1.75 -0.60 -13.24
C GLY A 44 -0.28 -0.94 -12.96
N LEU A 45 0.20 -2.08 -13.45
CA LEU A 45 1.60 -2.50 -13.29
C LEU A 45 2.60 -1.57 -14.00
N LYS A 46 2.18 -0.90 -15.08
CA LYS A 46 3.01 0.13 -15.73
C LYS A 46 3.13 1.39 -14.87
N ARG A 47 2.06 1.74 -14.14
CA ARG A 47 2.04 2.91 -13.26
C ARG A 47 2.78 2.62 -11.95
N ASP A 48 2.46 1.49 -11.33
CA ASP A 48 2.97 1.05 -10.03
C ASP A 48 3.68 -0.31 -10.23
N PRO A 49 4.97 -0.32 -10.62
CA PRO A 49 5.68 -1.55 -10.90
C PRO A 49 5.92 -2.36 -9.62
N ILE A 50 5.78 -3.69 -9.74
CA ILE A 50 6.17 -4.64 -8.71
C ILE A 50 7.55 -5.20 -9.08
N VAL A 51 8.53 -4.96 -8.22
CA VAL A 51 9.91 -5.43 -8.38
C VAL A 51 10.09 -6.69 -7.54
N ILE A 52 10.67 -7.74 -8.14
CA ILE A 52 11.07 -8.93 -7.39
C ILE A 52 12.52 -8.74 -6.96
N LEU A 53 12.72 -8.51 -5.66
CA LEU A 53 14.02 -8.40 -5.03
C LEU A 53 14.44 -9.77 -4.50
N ARG A 54 15.70 -10.12 -4.70
CA ARG A 54 16.30 -11.30 -4.08
C ARG A 54 17.15 -10.84 -2.90
N ILE A 55 16.71 -11.15 -1.70
CA ILE A 55 17.38 -10.80 -0.45
C ILE A 55 18.29 -11.97 -0.05
N ASP A 56 19.60 -11.80 -0.22
CA ASP A 56 20.63 -12.83 0.02
C ASP A 56 21.60 -12.48 1.15
N GLY A 57 21.30 -11.40 1.89
CA GLY A 57 22.08 -10.95 3.03
C GLY A 57 23.24 -10.00 2.69
N GLU A 58 23.55 -9.75 1.41
CA GLU A 58 24.65 -8.84 1.04
C GLU A 58 24.39 -7.40 1.51
N ASP A 59 23.17 -6.89 1.30
CA ASP A 59 22.82 -5.53 1.69
C ASP A 59 22.70 -5.36 3.21
N LEU A 60 22.28 -6.41 3.91
CA LEU A 60 22.28 -6.43 5.38
C LEU A 60 23.70 -6.41 5.93
N ASP A 61 24.63 -7.17 5.33
CA ASP A 61 26.05 -7.17 5.70
C ASP A 61 26.71 -5.80 5.45
N LYS A 62 26.37 -5.14 4.33
CA LYS A 62 26.81 -3.75 4.08
C LYS A 62 26.23 -2.78 5.09
N PHE A 63 24.96 -2.93 5.45
CA PHE A 63 24.29 -2.07 6.42
C PHE A 63 24.99 -2.12 7.79
N ILE A 64 25.19 -3.32 8.35
CA ILE A 64 25.79 -3.50 9.70
C ILE A 64 27.27 -3.07 9.78
N ASN A 65 27.96 -3.03 8.64
CA ASN A 65 29.35 -2.57 8.53
C ASN A 65 29.43 -1.11 8.04
N GLY A 66 28.29 -0.47 7.80
CA GLY A 66 28.18 0.90 7.34
C GLY A 66 28.23 1.93 8.47
N PRO A 67 28.53 3.20 8.15
CA PRO A 67 28.60 4.28 9.14
C PRO A 67 27.23 4.69 9.70
N ILE A 68 26.14 4.29 9.04
CA ILE A 68 24.77 4.60 9.44
C ILE A 68 24.21 3.63 10.50
N PHE A 69 24.85 2.47 10.67
CA PHE A 69 24.39 1.40 11.55
C PHE A 69 24.21 1.85 13.00
N GLU A 70 25.29 2.36 13.63
CA GLU A 70 25.23 2.75 15.05
C GLU A 70 24.20 3.88 15.30
N PRO A 71 24.21 5.01 14.55
CA PRO A 71 23.20 6.06 14.73
C PRO A 71 21.76 5.54 14.63
N GLU A 72 21.50 4.66 13.67
CA GLU A 72 20.17 4.10 13.44
C GLU A 72 19.74 3.15 14.56
N MET A 73 20.63 2.24 15.00
CA MET A 73 20.32 1.34 16.11
C MET A 73 20.11 2.07 17.43
N VAL A 74 20.80 3.19 17.65
CA VAL A 74 20.56 4.06 18.83
C VAL A 74 19.17 4.69 18.79
N ALA A 75 18.74 5.17 17.62
CA ALA A 75 17.39 5.70 17.43
C ALA A 75 16.34 4.61 17.65
N THR A 76 16.50 3.44 17.01
CA THR A 76 15.60 2.29 17.16
C THR A 76 15.51 1.81 18.61
N TYR A 77 16.62 1.72 19.34
CA TYR A 77 16.61 1.36 20.76
C TYR A 77 15.80 2.35 21.60
N SER A 78 15.98 3.65 21.34
CA SER A 78 15.27 4.71 22.06
C SER A 78 13.77 4.65 21.80
N GLU A 79 13.37 4.40 20.55
CA GLU A 79 11.98 4.20 20.16
C GLU A 79 11.36 2.98 20.83
N ILE A 80 12.01 1.81 20.76
CA ILE A 80 11.51 0.56 21.36
C ILE A 80 11.35 0.73 22.87
N LYS A 81 12.36 1.31 23.54
CA LYS A 81 12.32 1.56 24.99
C LYS A 81 11.20 2.50 25.41
N SER A 82 10.87 3.48 24.57
CA SER A 82 9.78 4.43 24.83
C SER A 82 8.39 3.80 24.65
N ALA A 83 8.27 2.82 23.75
CA ALA A 83 7.01 2.16 23.44
C ALA A 83 6.70 0.99 24.41
N ASP A 84 7.73 0.24 24.82
CA ASP A 84 7.60 -0.96 25.65
C ASP A 84 8.84 -1.13 26.55
N GLY A 85 8.77 -0.53 27.75
CA GLY A 85 9.88 -0.47 28.70
C GLY A 85 10.21 -1.79 29.41
N SER A 86 9.50 -2.89 29.13
CA SER A 86 9.71 -4.20 29.75
C SER A 86 9.82 -5.30 28.70
N GLY A 87 11.04 -5.67 28.33
CA GLY A 87 11.31 -6.77 27.41
C GLY A 87 12.72 -7.30 27.60
N THR A 88 12.95 -8.55 27.21
CA THR A 88 14.29 -9.14 27.21
C THR A 88 15.13 -8.54 26.08
N LEU A 89 16.46 -8.67 26.14
CA LEU A 89 17.33 -8.26 25.04
C LEU A 89 16.91 -8.89 23.69
N ARG A 90 16.44 -10.15 23.73
CA ARG A 90 15.92 -10.86 22.56
C ARG A 90 14.69 -10.17 21.98
N ASP A 91 13.78 -9.70 22.81
CA ASP A 91 12.57 -8.98 22.37
C ASP A 91 12.93 -7.63 21.73
N TYR A 92 13.92 -6.93 22.30
CA TYR A 92 14.43 -5.68 21.73
C TYR A 92 15.05 -5.92 20.34
N ILE A 93 15.85 -6.97 20.20
CA ILE A 93 16.48 -7.33 18.92
C ILE A 93 15.41 -7.77 17.90
N ALA A 94 14.44 -8.59 18.29
CA ALA A 94 13.36 -9.01 17.40
C ALA A 94 12.56 -7.80 16.88
N LYS A 95 12.18 -6.87 17.77
CA LYS A 95 11.51 -5.62 17.38
C LYS A 95 12.37 -4.73 16.48
N ALA A 96 13.69 -4.71 16.69
CA ALA A 96 14.60 -3.97 15.82
C ALA A 96 14.72 -4.61 14.43
N LEU A 97 14.74 -5.95 14.33
CA LEU A 97 14.69 -6.67 13.06
C LEU A 97 13.37 -6.47 12.32
N GLU A 98 12.25 -6.25 13.03
CA GLU A 98 10.97 -5.86 12.44
C GLU A 98 10.97 -4.44 11.87
N LYS A 99 11.86 -3.57 12.36
CA LYS A 99 12.01 -2.18 11.88
C LYS A 99 12.90 -2.08 10.65
N LEU A 100 13.76 -3.07 10.42
CA LEU A 100 14.58 -3.10 9.22
C LEU A 100 13.73 -3.29 7.97
N THR A 101 14.14 -2.63 6.89
CA THR A 101 13.41 -2.64 5.62
C THR A 101 14.12 -3.51 4.57
N VAL A 102 13.45 -3.73 3.43
CA VAL A 102 14.02 -4.52 2.32
C VAL A 102 15.25 -3.87 1.71
N GLU A 103 15.32 -2.53 1.78
CA GLU A 103 16.45 -1.69 1.36
C GLU A 103 17.67 -1.88 2.26
N GLN A 104 17.46 -2.29 3.51
CA GLN A 104 18.51 -2.68 4.45
C GLN A 104 18.83 -4.17 4.38
N GLY A 105 18.30 -4.88 3.38
CA GLY A 105 18.55 -6.30 3.16
C GLY A 105 17.79 -7.23 4.11
N MET A 106 16.73 -6.75 4.77
CA MET A 106 15.88 -7.58 5.62
C MET A 106 14.57 -7.92 4.90
N PRO A 107 14.23 -9.21 4.70
CA PRO A 107 12.91 -9.56 4.20
C PRO A 107 11.82 -9.25 5.25
N PRO A 108 10.54 -9.11 4.85
CA PRO A 108 9.46 -8.79 5.79
C PRO A 108 9.39 -9.77 6.97
N SER A 109 9.77 -9.30 8.15
CA SER A 109 9.79 -10.08 9.40
C SER A 109 8.40 -10.50 9.90
N SER A 110 7.32 -10.04 9.23
CA SER A 110 5.95 -10.48 9.48
C SER A 110 5.59 -11.79 8.77
N ASP A 111 6.39 -12.26 7.82
CA ASP A 111 6.15 -13.51 7.11
C ASP A 111 6.55 -14.72 7.99
N SER A 112 5.64 -15.69 8.10
CA SER A 112 5.81 -16.88 8.94
C SER A 112 7.06 -17.70 8.57
N TRP A 113 7.36 -17.82 7.27
CA TRP A 113 8.54 -18.56 6.83
C TRP A 113 9.83 -17.84 7.21
N VAL A 114 9.86 -16.52 7.07
CA VAL A 114 11.02 -15.69 7.47
C VAL A 114 11.26 -15.79 8.97
N ILE A 115 10.21 -15.74 9.78
CA ILE A 115 10.30 -15.89 11.22
C ILE A 115 10.94 -17.23 11.58
N SER A 116 10.39 -18.35 11.10
CA SER A 116 10.83 -19.69 11.51
C SER A 116 12.18 -20.13 10.95
N ASN A 117 12.57 -19.65 9.76
CA ASN A 117 13.78 -20.13 9.08
C ASN A 117 14.97 -19.15 9.18
N ILE A 118 14.70 -17.86 9.36
CA ILE A 118 15.72 -16.80 9.35
C ILE A 118 15.83 -16.15 10.74
N VAL A 119 14.74 -15.57 11.26
CA VAL A 119 14.77 -14.72 12.47
C VAL A 119 14.94 -15.55 13.74
N GLU A 120 14.07 -16.51 14.01
CA GLU A 120 14.13 -17.34 15.23
C GLU A 120 15.48 -18.06 15.37
N PRO A 121 16.01 -18.72 14.33
CA PRO A 121 17.28 -19.41 14.43
C PRO A 121 18.50 -18.47 14.53
N ALA A 122 18.37 -17.21 14.12
CA ALA A 122 19.39 -16.19 14.35
C ALA A 122 19.32 -15.66 15.79
N LEU A 123 18.12 -15.51 16.36
CA LEU A 123 17.92 -15.11 17.75
C LEU A 123 18.38 -16.18 18.75
N GLU A 124 18.50 -17.45 18.35
CA GLU A 124 19.13 -18.49 19.20
C GLU A 124 20.62 -18.23 19.44
N SER A 125 21.27 -17.44 18.57
CA SER A 125 22.66 -17.03 18.75
C SER A 125 22.82 -15.90 19.79
N CYS A 126 21.72 -15.25 20.19
CA CYS A 126 21.73 -14.39 21.38
C CYS A 126 21.93 -15.24 22.62
N THR A 127 23.18 -15.37 23.05
CA THR A 127 23.52 -15.91 24.36
C THR A 127 23.11 -14.88 25.41
N GLY A 128 21.94 -15.08 26.03
CA GLY A 128 21.54 -14.29 27.18
C GLY A 128 22.50 -14.54 28.34
N HIS A 129 23.42 -13.60 28.56
CA HIS A 129 23.93 -13.35 29.90
C HIS A 129 22.80 -12.67 30.70
N ASP A 130 22.45 -13.33 31.80
CA ASP A 130 21.64 -12.93 32.96
C ASP A 130 20.30 -12.20 32.73
N LEU A 131 19.24 -12.89 33.16
CA LEU A 131 17.82 -12.52 33.16
C LEU A 131 17.46 -11.28 34.01
N ASP A 132 18.43 -10.57 34.62
CA ASP A 132 18.18 -9.54 35.63
C ASP A 132 18.84 -8.16 35.37
N GLU A 133 19.65 -7.97 34.32
CA GLU A 133 20.20 -6.63 34.00
C GLU A 133 19.36 -5.88 32.96
N PRO A 134 19.07 -4.58 33.18
CA PRO A 134 18.39 -3.76 32.19
C PRO A 134 19.24 -3.69 30.93
N VAL A 135 18.62 -3.95 29.77
CA VAL A 135 19.28 -3.93 28.46
C VAL A 135 20.01 -2.60 28.28
N SER A 136 21.34 -2.62 28.33
CA SER A 136 22.17 -1.46 28.06
C SER A 136 22.21 -1.20 26.55
N GLN A 137 22.26 0.07 26.15
CA GLN A 137 22.31 0.43 24.72
C GLN A 137 23.54 -0.17 24.02
N GLY A 138 24.69 -0.22 24.69
CA GLY A 138 25.92 -0.81 24.14
C GLY A 138 25.76 -2.31 23.90
N ASN A 139 25.22 -3.05 24.88
CA ASN A 139 24.99 -4.48 24.73
C ASN A 139 23.95 -4.76 23.64
N PHE A 140 22.90 -3.93 23.53
CA PHE A 140 21.92 -4.05 22.46
C PHE A 140 22.55 -3.94 21.06
N ILE A 141 23.38 -2.93 20.82
CA ILE A 141 24.01 -2.73 19.50
C ILE A 141 24.96 -3.87 19.16
N GLU A 142 25.78 -4.31 20.12
CA GLU A 142 26.74 -5.38 19.91
C GLU A 142 26.04 -6.73 19.62
N GLU A 143 25.04 -7.08 20.42
CA GLU A 143 24.29 -8.34 20.24
C GLU A 143 23.39 -8.28 19.01
N PHE A 144 22.78 -7.13 18.70
CA PHE A 144 22.04 -6.94 17.45
C PHE A 144 22.94 -7.19 16.24
N LYS A 145 24.19 -6.68 16.27
CA LYS A 145 25.13 -6.89 15.17
C LYS A 145 25.41 -8.38 14.96
N LYS A 146 25.67 -9.14 16.02
CA LYS A 146 25.89 -10.60 15.94
C LYS A 146 24.69 -11.34 15.36
N VAL A 147 23.48 -10.98 15.78
CA VAL A 147 22.25 -11.56 15.23
C VAL A 147 22.06 -11.19 13.76
N ALA A 148 22.29 -9.94 13.38
CA ALA A 148 22.17 -9.48 12.00
C ALA A 148 23.21 -10.15 11.08
N GLU A 149 24.43 -10.40 11.55
CA GLU A 149 25.44 -11.22 10.84
C GLU A 149 24.94 -12.66 10.64
N SER A 150 24.33 -13.25 11.67
CA SER A 150 23.72 -14.59 11.59
C SER A 150 22.55 -14.63 10.60
N VAL A 151 21.70 -13.60 10.59
CA VAL A 151 20.62 -13.42 9.61
C VAL A 151 21.20 -13.32 8.20
N ALA A 152 22.22 -12.48 7.98
CA ALA A 152 22.87 -12.33 6.69
C ALA A 152 23.46 -13.65 6.17
N GLN A 153 24.12 -14.42 7.05
CA GLN A 153 24.64 -15.74 6.70
C GLN A 153 23.53 -16.73 6.32
N ARG A 154 22.40 -16.73 7.04
CA ARG A 154 21.24 -17.57 6.69
C ARG A 154 20.59 -17.17 5.38
N LEU A 155 20.48 -15.88 5.10
CA LEU A 155 19.97 -15.37 3.82
C LEU A 155 20.89 -15.73 2.65
N LYS A 156 22.20 -15.84 2.90
CA LYS A 156 23.15 -16.31 1.88
C LYS A 156 22.96 -17.79 1.53
N GLU A 157 22.58 -18.60 2.51
CA GLU A 157 22.27 -20.02 2.34
C GLU A 157 20.87 -20.24 1.73
N GLN A 158 19.89 -19.46 2.18
CA GLN A 158 18.50 -19.51 1.74
C GLN A 158 17.99 -18.10 1.38
N PRO A 159 18.30 -17.62 0.16
CA PRO A 159 17.85 -16.31 -0.29
C PRO A 159 16.33 -16.22 -0.38
N VAL A 160 15.78 -15.08 0.02
CA VAL A 160 14.34 -14.84 0.04
C VAL A 160 13.95 -13.92 -1.11
N ASN A 161 12.99 -14.35 -1.93
CA ASN A 161 12.43 -13.48 -2.95
C ASN A 161 11.32 -12.64 -2.32
N VAL A 162 11.39 -11.32 -2.51
CA VAL A 162 10.43 -10.35 -1.98
C VAL A 162 9.84 -9.57 -3.14
N ALA A 163 8.53 -9.57 -3.26
CA ALA A 163 7.80 -8.64 -4.10
C ALA A 163 7.73 -7.30 -3.37
N HIS A 164 8.40 -6.31 -3.93
CA HIS A 164 8.47 -4.94 -3.43
C HIS A 164 7.74 -4.02 -4.42
N SER A 165 6.86 -3.18 -3.90
CA SER A 165 6.25 -2.09 -4.65
C SER A 165 6.30 -0.82 -3.83
N GLU A 166 6.79 0.26 -4.43
CA GLU A 166 6.76 1.59 -3.85
C GLU A 166 5.88 2.49 -4.71
N THR A 167 4.87 3.09 -4.08
CA THR A 167 3.99 4.06 -4.74
C THR A 167 4.26 5.44 -4.17
N TYR A 168 4.55 6.39 -5.05
CA TYR A 168 4.89 7.76 -4.70
C TYR A 168 3.79 8.74 -5.15
N PHE A 169 3.31 9.55 -4.21
CA PHE A 169 2.29 10.57 -4.45
C PHE A 169 2.87 11.96 -4.20
N ASP A 170 3.17 12.68 -5.29
CA ASP A 170 3.79 14.01 -5.31
C ASP A 170 2.89 15.11 -5.92
N GLY A 171 1.66 14.75 -6.27
CA GLY A 171 0.71 15.65 -6.93
C GLY A 171 0.94 15.83 -8.44
N SER A 172 1.98 15.23 -9.03
CA SER A 172 2.26 15.33 -10.48
C SER A 172 1.12 14.78 -11.34
N GLY A 173 0.48 13.69 -10.90
CA GLY A 173 -0.70 13.11 -11.54
C GLY A 173 -1.87 14.07 -11.58
N ILE A 174 -2.13 14.79 -10.48
CA ILE A 174 -3.17 15.82 -10.41
C ILE A 174 -2.80 17.00 -11.30
N LYS A 175 -1.56 17.47 -11.24
CA LYS A 175 -1.06 18.58 -12.05
C LYS A 175 -1.22 18.32 -13.54
N ARG A 176 -0.90 17.10 -13.98
CA ARG A 176 -1.11 16.62 -15.35
C ARG A 176 -2.60 16.67 -15.74
N LEU A 177 -3.47 16.16 -14.86
CA LEU A 177 -4.92 16.16 -15.09
C LEU A 177 -5.48 17.60 -15.18
N LEU A 178 -5.14 18.46 -14.22
CA LEU A 178 -5.57 19.87 -14.20
C LEU A 178 -5.08 20.67 -15.42
N SER A 179 -3.92 20.29 -15.98
CA SER A 179 -3.37 20.91 -17.19
C SER A 179 -4.03 20.44 -18.48
N ASN A 180 -4.75 19.31 -18.46
CA ASN A 180 -5.45 18.74 -19.61
C ASN A 180 -6.96 18.91 -19.47
N LYS A 181 -7.48 20.03 -20.01
CA LYS A 181 -8.90 20.35 -19.95
C LYS A 181 -9.82 19.23 -20.45
N PHE A 182 -9.44 18.55 -21.52
CA PHE A 182 -10.27 17.49 -22.09
C PHE A 182 -10.38 16.28 -21.16
N GLU A 183 -9.27 15.81 -20.60
CA GLU A 183 -9.28 14.71 -19.64
C GLU A 183 -9.97 15.10 -18.34
N LEU A 184 -9.73 16.31 -17.84
CA LEU A 184 -10.40 16.85 -16.66
C LEU A 184 -11.93 16.88 -16.85
N ASP A 185 -12.41 17.52 -17.91
CA ASP A 185 -13.84 17.63 -18.20
C ASP A 185 -14.47 16.23 -18.35
N LYS A 186 -13.80 15.30 -19.04
CA LYS A 186 -14.26 13.92 -19.18
C LYS A 186 -14.39 13.20 -17.83
N SER A 187 -13.37 13.29 -16.97
CA SER A 187 -13.39 12.63 -15.67
C SER A 187 -14.40 13.26 -14.72
N LEU A 188 -14.54 14.59 -14.73
CA LEU A 188 -15.56 15.30 -13.96
C LEU A 188 -16.98 14.96 -14.42
N ASN A 189 -17.21 14.82 -15.73
CA ASN A 189 -18.50 14.39 -16.27
C ASN A 189 -18.85 12.97 -15.82
N ALA A 190 -17.90 12.04 -15.90
CA ALA A 190 -18.10 10.67 -15.43
C ALA A 190 -18.40 10.60 -13.93
N ALA A 191 -17.75 11.46 -13.14
CA ALA A 191 -17.94 11.54 -11.70
C ALA A 191 -19.33 12.07 -11.30
N VAL A 192 -20.00 12.88 -12.13
CA VAL A 192 -21.35 13.41 -11.83
C VAL A 192 -22.48 12.65 -12.52
N GLU A 193 -22.16 11.74 -13.45
CA GLU A 193 -23.15 11.00 -14.25
C GLU A 193 -23.97 10.04 -13.37
N ASN A 194 -23.33 9.41 -12.39
CA ASN A 194 -23.93 8.40 -11.52
C ASN A 194 -24.42 8.96 -10.17
N GLU A 195 -24.20 10.25 -9.90
CA GLU A 195 -24.56 10.84 -8.61
C GLU A 195 -26.06 11.16 -8.54
N PRO A 196 -26.71 10.91 -7.40
CA PRO A 196 -28.12 11.25 -7.21
C PRO A 196 -28.38 12.74 -7.39
N LYS A 197 -29.21 13.07 -8.39
CA LYS A 197 -29.66 14.45 -8.69
C LYS A 197 -31.07 14.66 -8.15
N ASP A 198 -31.33 15.87 -7.64
CA ASP A 198 -32.70 16.25 -7.29
C ASP A 198 -33.57 16.43 -8.55
N HIS A 199 -34.86 16.72 -8.36
CA HIS A 199 -35.81 16.94 -9.47
C HIS A 199 -35.44 18.15 -10.36
N SER A 200 -34.50 19.00 -9.92
CA SER A 200 -33.98 20.16 -10.62
C SER A 200 -32.58 19.95 -11.21
N GLY A 201 -32.01 18.74 -11.10
CA GLY A 201 -30.69 18.40 -11.61
C GLY A 201 -29.52 18.85 -10.72
N LYS A 202 -29.77 19.23 -9.46
CA LYS A 202 -28.74 19.68 -8.51
C LYS A 202 -28.17 18.53 -7.69
N LEU A 203 -26.93 18.70 -7.26
CA LEU A 203 -26.12 17.74 -6.51
C LEU A 203 -25.87 18.22 -5.08
N SER A 204 -25.90 17.31 -4.13
CA SER A 204 -25.55 17.59 -2.74
C SER A 204 -24.02 17.55 -2.55
N LYS A 205 -23.48 18.44 -1.69
CA LYS A 205 -22.05 18.45 -1.33
C LYS A 205 -21.59 17.12 -0.70
N GLU A 206 -22.50 16.34 -0.12
CA GLU A 206 -22.18 15.05 0.51
C GLU A 206 -21.57 14.05 -0.48
N TYR A 207 -21.91 14.18 -1.78
CA TYR A 207 -21.40 13.32 -2.85
C TYR A 207 -20.02 13.71 -3.37
N LEU A 208 -19.45 14.84 -2.94
CA LEU A 208 -18.12 15.27 -3.41
C LEU A 208 -17.03 14.24 -3.11
N ARG A 209 -17.13 13.52 -1.98
CA ARG A 209 -16.19 12.44 -1.65
C ARG A 209 -16.30 11.24 -2.59
N VAL A 210 -17.53 10.87 -2.95
CA VAL A 210 -17.78 9.77 -3.89
C VAL A 210 -17.28 10.15 -5.28
N ALA A 211 -17.62 11.36 -5.73
CA ALA A 211 -17.14 11.90 -7.00
C ALA A 211 -15.61 12.00 -7.05
N LEU A 212 -14.94 12.38 -5.95
CA LEU A 212 -13.48 12.38 -5.88
C LEU A 212 -12.89 10.98 -6.07
N ASP A 213 -13.48 9.95 -5.48
CA ASP A 213 -13.00 8.56 -5.63
C ASP A 213 -13.09 8.08 -7.10
N VAL A 214 -14.08 8.56 -7.87
CA VAL A 214 -14.18 8.30 -9.31
C VAL A 214 -13.04 8.99 -10.10
N VAL A 215 -12.65 10.21 -9.69
CA VAL A 215 -11.58 10.98 -10.38
C VAL A 215 -10.18 10.55 -9.94
N ALA A 216 -10.02 10.04 -8.72
CA ALA A 216 -8.76 9.72 -8.08
C ALA A 216 -7.81 8.85 -8.96
N PRO A 217 -8.26 7.76 -9.60
CA PRO A 217 -7.39 6.97 -10.48
C PRO A 217 -6.81 7.76 -11.65
N THR A 218 -7.58 8.68 -12.23
CA THR A 218 -7.11 9.53 -13.35
C THR A 218 -6.08 10.56 -12.86
N ALA A 219 -6.29 11.05 -11.63
CA ALA A 219 -5.40 11.98 -10.96
C ALA A 219 -4.14 11.32 -10.37
N GLY A 220 -3.99 9.99 -10.50
CA GLY A 220 -2.87 9.25 -9.91
C GLY A 220 -2.94 9.17 -8.38
N LEU A 221 -4.12 9.32 -7.79
CA LEU A 221 -4.35 9.17 -6.36
C LEU A 221 -4.76 7.74 -6.01
N ALA A 222 -4.44 7.33 -4.79
CA ALA A 222 -5.00 6.13 -4.20
C ALA A 222 -6.52 6.30 -3.99
N SER A 223 -7.26 5.20 -4.07
CA SER A 223 -8.66 5.18 -3.64
C SER A 223 -8.77 5.52 -2.16
N LEU A 224 -9.88 6.15 -1.78
CA LEU A 224 -10.10 6.56 -0.40
C LEU A 224 -10.16 5.34 0.53
N GLY A 225 -9.51 5.43 1.69
CA GLY A 225 -9.43 4.34 2.67
C GLY A 225 -8.28 3.36 2.45
N VAL A 226 -7.50 3.48 1.36
CA VAL A 226 -6.35 2.61 1.10
C VAL A 226 -5.09 3.11 1.81
N VAL A 227 -4.90 4.43 1.86
CA VAL A 227 -3.70 5.06 2.45
C VAL A 227 -4.14 6.12 3.45
N GLU A 228 -3.95 5.84 4.75
CA GLU A 228 -4.41 6.72 5.84
C GLU A 228 -3.83 8.15 5.76
N GLN A 229 -2.56 8.26 5.38
CA GLN A 229 -1.90 9.56 5.20
C GLN A 229 -2.57 10.36 4.06
N MET A 230 -2.93 9.70 2.95
CA MET A 230 -3.64 10.33 1.85
C MET A 230 -5.06 10.75 2.27
N ASP A 231 -5.75 9.91 3.03
CA ASP A 231 -7.09 10.24 3.55
C ASP A 231 -7.08 11.48 4.44
N LYS A 232 -5.99 11.69 5.20
CA LYS A 232 -5.78 12.92 5.96
C LYS A 232 -5.65 14.13 5.04
N VAL A 233 -4.82 14.05 3.99
CA VAL A 233 -4.65 15.14 3.01
C VAL A 233 -5.97 15.48 2.33
N VAL A 234 -6.72 14.46 1.90
CA VAL A 234 -8.04 14.63 1.30
C VAL A 234 -8.99 15.32 2.28
N ARG A 235 -9.05 14.87 3.53
CA ARG A 235 -9.90 15.47 4.57
C ARG A 235 -9.55 16.94 4.83
N ASP A 236 -8.28 17.27 4.88
CA ASP A 236 -7.80 18.65 5.08
C ASP A 236 -8.21 19.54 3.88
N ALA A 237 -8.11 19.03 2.65
CA ALA A 237 -8.59 19.71 1.45
C ALA A 237 -10.12 19.94 1.46
N PHE A 238 -10.89 18.96 1.93
CA PHE A 238 -12.34 19.12 2.11
C PHE A 238 -12.68 20.18 3.15
N ASN A 239 -11.96 20.23 4.26
CA ASN A 239 -12.19 21.21 5.33
C ASN A 239 -11.94 22.66 4.86
N LEU A 240 -11.00 22.86 3.94
CA LEU A 240 -10.70 24.18 3.35
C LEU A 240 -11.83 24.69 2.42
N MET A 241 -12.60 23.78 1.83
CA MET A 241 -13.66 24.09 0.86
C MET A 241 -15.07 24.02 1.45
N ASN A 242 -15.19 23.54 2.70
CA ASN A 242 -16.46 23.37 3.38
C ASN A 242 -16.80 24.54 4.30
N GLU A 243 -17.64 25.44 3.79
CA GLU A 243 -18.75 26.02 4.57
C GLU A 243 -19.94 25.06 4.40
N ASP A 244 -20.24 24.28 5.45
CA ASP A 244 -21.27 23.25 5.44
C ASP A 244 -22.67 23.86 5.65
N ASP A 245 -23.29 24.27 4.53
CA ASP A 245 -24.64 24.86 4.52
C ASP A 245 -25.72 23.89 4.02
N GLY A 246 -25.41 22.61 3.75
CA GLY A 246 -26.36 21.67 3.12
C GLY A 246 -26.83 22.10 1.71
N LYS A 247 -26.08 22.99 1.05
CA LYS A 247 -26.47 23.64 -0.19
C LYS A 247 -26.44 22.68 -1.38
N LEU A 248 -27.56 22.62 -2.10
CA LEU A 248 -27.65 21.97 -3.41
C LEU A 248 -26.93 22.80 -4.47
N LEU A 249 -25.99 22.18 -5.18
CA LEU A 249 -25.12 22.81 -6.17
C LEU A 249 -25.57 22.48 -7.58
N LYS A 250 -25.39 23.43 -8.50
CA LYS A 250 -25.46 23.14 -9.93
C LYS A 250 -24.25 22.29 -10.33
N GLU A 251 -24.38 21.54 -11.40
CA GLU A 251 -23.32 20.65 -11.90
C GLU A 251 -21.98 21.40 -12.12
N ASP A 252 -22.01 22.60 -12.70
CA ASP A 252 -20.79 23.41 -12.90
C ASP A 252 -20.15 23.89 -11.58
N GLU A 253 -20.96 24.22 -10.58
CA GLU A 253 -20.48 24.62 -9.25
C GLU A 253 -19.87 23.41 -8.52
N PHE A 254 -20.49 22.24 -8.64
CA PHE A 254 -19.99 20.98 -8.10
C PHE A 254 -18.63 20.60 -8.71
N LYS A 255 -18.53 20.64 -10.05
CA LYS A 255 -17.28 20.37 -10.78
C LYS A 255 -16.17 21.36 -10.42
N LYS A 256 -16.52 22.64 -10.24
CA LYS A 256 -15.58 23.67 -9.80
C LYS A 256 -15.00 23.35 -8.42
N ILE A 257 -15.85 23.02 -7.44
CA ILE A 257 -15.40 22.65 -6.09
C ILE A 257 -14.52 21.40 -6.13
N LEU A 258 -14.90 20.38 -6.92
CA LEU A 258 -14.09 19.17 -7.07
C LEU A 258 -12.71 19.47 -7.67
N THR A 259 -12.63 20.40 -8.62
CA THR A 259 -11.38 20.87 -9.21
C THR A 259 -10.52 21.64 -8.19
N GLU A 260 -11.15 22.46 -7.35
CA GLU A 260 -10.46 23.19 -6.27
C GLU A 260 -9.91 22.23 -5.20
N ILE A 261 -10.67 21.19 -4.83
CA ILE A 261 -10.21 20.13 -3.92
C ILE A 261 -8.97 19.42 -4.51
N LEU A 262 -9.01 19.03 -5.79
CA LEU A 262 -7.86 18.44 -6.48
C LEU A 262 -6.65 19.38 -6.44
N GLY A 263 -6.84 20.67 -6.71
CA GLY A 263 -5.78 21.68 -6.62
C GLY A 263 -5.20 21.80 -5.20
N SER A 264 -6.02 21.73 -4.17
CA SER A 264 -5.57 21.75 -2.78
C SER A 264 -4.75 20.51 -2.42
N ILE A 265 -5.18 19.32 -2.84
CA ILE A 265 -4.44 18.07 -2.64
C ILE A 265 -3.10 18.14 -3.37
N MET A 266 -3.09 18.63 -4.63
CA MET A 266 -1.87 18.82 -5.41
C MET A 266 -0.85 19.68 -4.68
N LEU A 267 -1.25 20.85 -4.18
CA LEU A 267 -0.35 21.75 -3.45
C LEU A 267 0.19 21.12 -2.17
N HIS A 268 -0.62 20.33 -1.46
CA HIS A 268 -0.15 19.61 -0.29
C HIS A 268 0.92 18.58 -0.66
N LEU A 269 0.67 17.76 -1.67
CA LEU A 269 1.59 16.71 -2.11
C LEU A 269 2.87 17.26 -2.75
N GLU A 270 2.82 18.42 -3.42
CA GLU A 270 4.02 19.10 -3.92
C GLU A 270 4.94 19.57 -2.77
N GLY A 271 4.36 19.93 -1.61
CA GLY A 271 5.12 20.33 -0.43
C GLY A 271 5.57 19.16 0.45
N ILE A 272 4.69 18.17 0.64
CA ILE A 272 4.90 16.99 1.48
C ILE A 272 4.42 15.75 0.71
N PRO A 273 5.31 15.11 -0.07
CA PRO A 273 4.98 13.90 -0.80
C PRO A 273 4.71 12.72 0.14
N ILE A 274 3.91 11.77 -0.32
CA ILE A 274 3.61 10.53 0.41
C ILE A 274 4.24 9.35 -0.34
N SER A 275 5.05 8.54 0.34
CA SER A 275 5.50 7.24 -0.18
C SER A 275 4.83 6.11 0.59
N VAL A 276 4.40 5.08 -0.13
CA VAL A 276 3.81 3.85 0.43
C VAL A 276 4.55 2.66 -0.14
N CYS A 277 5.23 1.91 0.73
CA CYS A 277 5.89 0.67 0.37
C CYS A 277 5.02 -0.53 0.76
N SER A 278 4.97 -1.54 -0.09
CA SER A 278 4.39 -2.84 0.21
C SER A 278 5.41 -3.93 -0.12
N ASN A 279 5.65 -4.80 0.86
CA ASN A 279 6.63 -5.87 0.77
C ASN A 279 5.96 -7.20 1.10
N SER A 280 6.13 -8.20 0.25
CA SER A 280 5.59 -9.54 0.46
C SER A 280 6.59 -10.61 0.04
N VAL A 281 6.77 -11.63 0.87
CA VAL A 281 7.63 -12.77 0.53
C VAL A 281 6.96 -13.59 -0.56
N VAL A 282 7.70 -13.83 -1.65
CA VAL A 282 7.26 -14.66 -2.76
C VAL A 282 7.60 -16.09 -2.42
N HIS A 283 6.59 -16.81 -1.94
CA HIS A 283 6.65 -18.26 -1.85
C HIS A 283 6.54 -18.84 -3.25
N GLU A 284 7.51 -19.64 -3.68
CA GLU A 284 7.31 -20.46 -4.88
C GLU A 284 6.01 -21.25 -4.69
N PRO A 285 5.10 -21.27 -5.68
CA PRO A 285 3.90 -22.06 -5.55
C PRO A 285 4.32 -23.50 -5.33
N LEU A 286 3.94 -24.08 -4.18
CA LEU A 286 3.91 -25.53 -4.01
C LEU A 286 3.30 -26.08 -5.28
N SER A 287 4.03 -26.98 -5.95
CA SER A 287 3.67 -27.72 -7.16
C SER A 287 2.29 -28.38 -7.06
N SER A 288 1.24 -27.56 -7.03
CA SER A 288 -0.15 -27.94 -7.07
C SER A 288 -0.45 -27.96 -8.54
N SER A 289 -0.18 -29.11 -9.16
CA SER A 289 -0.52 -29.42 -10.54
C SER A 289 -1.93 -28.90 -10.84
N CYS A 290 -2.02 -27.76 -11.50
CA CYS A 290 -3.27 -27.17 -11.89
C CYS A 290 -3.78 -27.98 -13.08
N THR A 291 -4.57 -29.02 -12.83
CA THR A 291 -5.26 -29.86 -13.83
C THR A 291 -6.40 -29.11 -14.52
N LEU A 292 -6.24 -27.81 -14.81
CA LEU A 292 -7.30 -26.96 -15.31
C LEU A 292 -7.48 -27.00 -16.85
N LEU A 293 -6.69 -27.82 -17.56
CA LEU A 293 -6.82 -28.01 -19.01
C LEU A 293 -6.51 -29.45 -19.41
N GLN A 294 -7.39 -30.40 -19.08
CA GLN A 294 -7.48 -31.63 -19.87
C GLN A 294 -8.68 -31.51 -20.83
N PRO A 295 -8.46 -31.58 -22.15
CA PRO A 295 -9.55 -31.69 -23.09
C PRO A 295 -10.23 -33.05 -22.91
N SER A 296 -11.54 -33.05 -22.70
CA SER A 296 -12.36 -34.26 -22.75
C SER A 296 -12.24 -34.87 -24.14
N SER A 297 -11.79 -36.12 -24.21
CA SER A 297 -11.85 -36.95 -25.42
C SER A 297 -13.28 -37.38 -25.72
#